data_AF-A0A4V2YIF1-F1
#
_entry.id   AF-A0A4V2YIF1-F1
#
_cell.length_a   1.000
_cell.length_b   1.000
_cell.length_c   1.000
_cell.angle_alpha   90.00
_cell.angle_beta   90.00
_cell.angle_gamma   90.00
#
_symmetry.space_group_name_H-M   'P 1'
#
loop_
_entity.id
_entity.type
_entity.pdbx_description
1 polymer ?
#
loop_
_entity_poly.entity_id
_entity_poly.type
_entity_poly.pdbx_seq_one_letter_code
_entity_poly.pdbx_strand_id
1 'polypeptide(L)'
;MTISVYDPRGYPPKVEGRSLAPRLETLDGKVVYLVIAPFDNTDVFMERLAAWFKENRPRVETRIVATEAFGQDSPAMRAEIEAAGDAAVVGLGL
;
A
#
# COMPACT_ATOMS: atom_id res chain seq x y z
N MET A 1 51.11 12.85 -9.15
CA MET A 1 49.80 12.74 -9.81
C MET A 1 49.11 11.54 -9.20
N THR A 2 48.03 11.75 -8.46
CA THR A 2 47.38 10.70 -7.66
C THR A 2 46.10 10.29 -8.36
N ILE A 3 45.91 8.98 -8.58
CA ILE A 3 44.70 8.42 -9.19
C ILE A 3 43.90 7.78 -8.07
N SER A 4 42.63 8.15 -7.96
CA SER A 4 41.67 7.50 -7.09
C SER A 4 40.94 6.40 -7.88
N VAL A 5 40.95 5.18 -7.35
CA VAL A 5 40.24 4.03 -7.93
C VAL A 5 39.13 3.63 -6.96
N TYR A 6 37.89 3.60 -7.44
CA TYR A 6 36.72 3.19 -6.66
C TYR A 6 36.38 1.73 -6.96
N ASP A 7 35.99 0.98 -5.94
CA ASP A 7 35.48 -0.39 -6.10
C ASP A 7 34.02 -0.33 -6.59
N PRO A 8 33.71 -0.87 -7.79
CA PRO A 8 32.35 -0.84 -8.34
C PRO A 8 31.38 -1.76 -7.58
N ARG A 9 31.86 -2.61 -6.68
CA ARG A 9 31.02 -3.61 -5.99
C ARG A 9 30.16 -3.02 -4.86
N GLY A 10 30.33 -1.75 -4.52
CA GLY A 10 29.57 -1.08 -3.47
C GLY A 10 29.59 -1.84 -2.13
N TYR A 11 28.72 -1.46 -1.20
CA TYR A 11 28.41 -2.27 -0.03
C TYR A 11 26.91 -2.54 -0.05
N PRO A 12 26.46 -3.81 -0.01
CA PRO A 12 25.04 -4.10 0.05
C PRO A 12 24.46 -3.45 1.32
N PRO A 13 23.27 -2.85 1.25
CA PRO A 13 22.63 -2.28 2.43
C PRO A 13 22.42 -3.39 3.47
N LYS A 14 22.51 -3.02 4.75
CA LYS A 14 22.08 -3.94 5.81
C LYS A 14 20.59 -4.20 5.64
N VAL A 15 20.23 -5.44 5.33
CA VAL A 15 18.83 -5.86 5.25
C VAL A 15 18.43 -6.41 6.60
N GLU A 16 17.47 -5.75 7.24
CA GLU A 16 16.84 -6.26 8.45
C GLU A 16 15.52 -6.94 8.06
N GLY A 17 15.33 -8.18 8.54
CA GLY A 17 14.08 -8.89 8.33
C GLY A 17 12.92 -8.16 9.03
N ARG A 18 11.85 -7.87 8.29
CA ARG A 18 10.60 -7.35 8.85
C ARG A 18 9.54 -8.44 8.79
N SER A 19 8.75 -8.56 9.85
CA SER A 19 7.58 -9.44 9.82
C SER A 19 6.56 -8.88 8.83
N LEU A 20 5.82 -9.78 8.18
CA LEU A 20 4.61 -9.41 7.46
C LEU A 20 3.57 -8.85 8.45
N ALA A 21 2.63 -8.06 7.92
CA ALA A 21 1.49 -7.58 8.68
C ALA A 21 0.73 -8.78 9.31
N PRO A 22 0.31 -8.68 10.58
CA PRO A 22 -0.48 -9.73 11.22
C PRO A 22 -1.75 -10.00 10.42
N ARG A 23 -2.14 -11.28 10.33
CA ARG A 23 -3.39 -11.65 9.67
C ARG A 23 -4.57 -11.28 10.57
N LEU A 24 -5.59 -10.66 9.99
CA LEU A 24 -6.88 -10.49 10.65
C LEU A 24 -7.67 -11.81 10.59
N GLU A 25 -8.29 -12.19 11.69
CA GLU A 25 -9.18 -13.37 11.75
C GLU A 25 -10.45 -13.19 10.90
N THR A 26 -10.92 -11.95 10.77
CA THR A 26 -12.09 -11.59 9.96
C THR A 26 -12.01 -10.15 9.48
N LEU A 27 -12.74 -9.83 8.41
CA LEU A 27 -12.96 -8.47 7.92
C LEU A 27 -14.31 -7.88 8.36
N ASP A 28 -15.20 -8.68 8.95
CA ASP A 28 -16.49 -8.16 9.44
C ASP A 28 -16.26 -7.11 10.53
N GLY A 29 -16.88 -5.94 10.38
CA GLY A 29 -16.74 -4.79 11.28
C GLY A 29 -15.41 -4.03 11.13
N LYS A 30 -14.65 -4.29 10.06
CA LYS A 30 -13.34 -3.70 9.80
C LYS A 30 -13.37 -2.62 8.75
N VAL A 31 -12.42 -1.69 8.86
CA VAL A 31 -12.16 -0.66 7.84
C VAL A 31 -11.02 -1.12 6.93
N VAL A 32 -11.34 -1.32 5.65
CA VAL A 32 -10.37 -1.70 4.61
C VAL A 32 -10.13 -0.51 3.70
N TYR A 33 -8.89 -0.01 3.69
CA TYR A 33 -8.45 1.01 2.76
C TYR A 33 -8.11 0.40 1.39
N LEU A 34 -8.62 1.00 0.32
CA LEU A 34 -8.32 0.66 -1.07
C LEU A 34 -7.43 1.78 -1.63
N VAL A 35 -6.15 1.49 -1.77
CA VAL A 35 -5.12 2.47 -2.15
C VAL A 35 -4.89 2.39 -3.65
N ILE A 36 -5.24 3.48 -4.34
CA ILE A 36 -5.01 3.68 -5.77
C ILE A 36 -3.58 4.19 -5.96
N ALA A 37 -2.73 3.40 -6.61
CA ALA A 37 -1.48 3.89 -7.16
C ALA A 37 -1.71 4.42 -8.59
N PRO A 38 -0.82 5.28 -9.14
CA PRO A 38 -1.04 5.95 -10.42
C PRO A 38 -0.64 5.03 -11.58
N PHE A 39 -1.27 3.87 -11.63
CA PHE A 39 -1.23 2.95 -12.76
C PHE A 39 -2.60 2.91 -13.44
N ASP A 40 -2.58 2.72 -14.76
CA ASP A 40 -3.78 2.70 -15.59
C ASP A 40 -4.86 1.75 -15.03
N ASN A 41 -6.09 2.26 -14.93
CA ASN A 41 -7.28 1.55 -14.48
C ASN A 41 -7.28 1.05 -13.03
N THR A 42 -6.31 1.46 -12.21
CA THR A 42 -6.30 1.10 -10.78
C THR A 42 -7.52 1.68 -10.05
N ASP A 43 -7.88 2.91 -10.38
CA ASP A 43 -9.10 3.59 -9.92
C ASP A 43 -10.37 2.79 -10.25
N VAL A 44 -10.54 2.42 -11.52
CA VAL A 44 -11.69 1.64 -11.99
C VAL A 44 -11.79 0.31 -11.24
N PHE A 45 -10.67 -0.39 -11.07
CA PHE A 45 -10.64 -1.63 -10.32
C PHE A 45 -11.02 -1.43 -8.85
N MET A 46 -10.46 -0.42 -8.18
CA MET A 46 -10.73 -0.15 -6.76
C MET A 46 -12.18 0.27 -6.51
N GLU A 47 -12.78 1.04 -7.42
CA GLU A 47 -14.20 1.37 -7.35
C GLU A 47 -15.09 0.14 -7.50
N ARG A 48 -14.76 -0.76 -8.43
CA ARG A 48 -15.49 -2.04 -8.60
C ARG A 48 -15.34 -2.95 -7.39
N LEU A 49 -14.14 -2.99 -6.81
CA LEU A 49 -13.87 -3.75 -5.59
C LEU A 49 -14.68 -3.19 -4.41
N ALA A 50 -14.71 -1.87 -4.24
CA ALA A 50 -15.53 -1.22 -3.21
C ALA A 50 -17.02 -1.56 -3.38
N ALA A 51 -17.54 -1.50 -4.62
CA ALA A 51 -18.92 -1.86 -4.94
C ALA A 51 -19.21 -3.33 -4.62
N TRP A 52 -18.29 -4.24 -4.95
CA TRP A 52 -18.42 -5.66 -4.63
C TRP A 52 -18.46 -5.90 -3.11
N PHE A 53 -17.61 -5.21 -2.32
CA PHE A 53 -17.64 -5.28 -0.86
C PHE A 53 -18.99 -4.82 -0.31
N LYS A 54 -19.52 -3.70 -0.81
CA LYS A 54 -20.82 -3.18 -0.39
C LYS A 54 -21.96 -4.17 -0.61
N GLU A 55 -21.94 -4.89 -1.74
CA GLU A 55 -22.96 -5.87 -2.11
C GLU A 55 -22.80 -7.21 -1.37
N ASN A 56 -21.57 -7.73 -1.31
CA ASN A 56 -21.31 -9.12 -0.89
C ASN A 56 -20.79 -9.22 0.55
N ARG A 57 -20.26 -8.13 1.09
CA ARG A 57 -19.60 -8.04 2.40
C ARG A 57 -19.96 -6.72 3.11
N PRO A 58 -21.26 -6.42 3.32
CA PRO A 58 -21.72 -5.10 3.80
C PRO A 58 -21.26 -4.74 5.22
N ARG A 59 -20.74 -5.71 5.97
CA ARG A 59 -20.14 -5.49 7.29
C ARG A 59 -18.70 -4.98 7.22
N VAL A 60 -18.08 -4.97 6.04
CA VAL A 60 -16.76 -4.40 5.80
C VAL A 60 -16.96 -2.98 5.33
N GLU A 61 -16.35 -2.02 6.02
CA GLU A 61 -16.30 -0.63 5.56
C GLU A 61 -15.12 -0.48 4.61
N THR A 62 -15.35 0.04 3.40
CA THR A 62 -14.28 0.34 2.44
C THR A 62 -14.07 1.85 2.31
N ARG A 63 -12.81 2.28 2.27
CA ARG A 63 -12.42 3.68 2.04
C ARG A 63 -11.39 3.75 0.91
N ILE A 64 -11.59 4.64 -0.04
CA ILE A 64 -10.69 4.81 -1.18
C ILE A 64 -9.76 5.99 -0.93
N VAL A 65 -8.46 5.78 -1.12
CA VAL A 65 -7.43 6.84 -1.10
C VAL A 65 -6.50 6.65 -2.30
N ALA A 66 -5.81 7.71 -2.72
CA ALA A 66 -4.87 7.66 -3.83
C ALA A 66 -3.50 8.20 -3.42
N THR A 67 -2.44 7.57 -3.91
CA THR A 67 -1.08 8.13 -3.79
C THR A 67 -0.90 9.25 -4.81
N GLU A 68 -0.14 10.28 -4.44
CA GLU A 68 0.11 11.43 -5.33
C GLU A 68 0.96 11.08 -6.55
N ALA A 69 1.92 10.17 -6.40
CA ALA A 69 2.84 9.76 -7.46
C ALA A 69 3.42 8.36 -7.22
N PHE A 70 3.89 7.71 -8.29
CA PHE A 70 4.48 6.38 -8.20
C PHE A 70 5.78 6.41 -7.40
N GLY A 71 5.92 5.47 -6.46
CA GLY A 71 7.13 5.33 -5.64
C GLY A 71 7.36 6.45 -4.62
N GLN A 72 6.39 7.37 -4.46
CA GLN A 72 6.45 8.42 -3.45
C GLN A 72 5.67 8.00 -2.20
N ASP A 73 6.32 8.07 -1.04
CA ASP A 73 5.64 7.89 0.24
C ASP A 73 4.70 9.08 0.49
N SER A 74 3.50 8.82 1.02
CA SER A 74 2.59 9.84 1.49
C SER A 74 2.41 9.67 3.01
N PRO A 75 3.20 10.41 3.83
CA PRO A 75 3.14 10.28 5.28
C PRO A 75 1.76 10.59 5.85
N ALA A 76 1.02 11.52 5.23
CA ALA A 76 -0.32 11.88 5.64
C ALA A 76 -1.32 10.74 5.38
N MET A 77 -1.30 10.16 4.18
CA MET A 77 -2.12 9.00 3.85
C MET A 77 -1.79 7.80 4.75
N ARG A 78 -0.50 7.54 5.01
CA ARG A 78 -0.09 6.47 5.92
C ARG A 78 -0.62 6.71 7.33
N ALA A 79 -0.48 7.93 7.86
CA ALA A 79 -0.97 8.27 9.19
C ALA A 79 -2.50 8.10 9.30
N GLU A 80 -3.24 8.44 8.23
CA GLU A 80 -4.69 8.18 8.17
C GLU A 80 -5.02 6.69 8.24
N ILE A 81 -4.36 5.88 7.40
CA ILE A 81 -4.57 4.42 7.36
C ILE A 81 -4.18 3.78 8.70
N GLU A 82 -3.08 4.20 9.31
CA GLU A 82 -2.65 3.71 10.63
C GLU A 82 -3.64 4.09 11.74
N ALA A 83 -4.23 5.28 11.67
CA ALA A 83 -5.16 5.76 12.69
C ALA A 83 -6.55 5.13 12.59
N ALA A 84 -7.00 4.80 11.37
CA ALA A 84 -8.41 4.48 11.13
C ALA A 84 -8.66 3.22 10.30
N GLY A 85 -7.62 2.55 9.80
CA GLY A 85 -7.71 1.34 9.00
C GLY A 85 -7.30 0.09 9.77
N ASP A 86 -7.97 -1.02 9.52
CA ASP A 86 -7.55 -2.35 9.99
C ASP A 86 -6.70 -3.09 8.94
N ALA A 87 -6.94 -2.80 7.66
CA ALA A 87 -6.21 -3.39 6.53
C ALA A 87 -6.16 -2.44 5.33
N ALA A 88 -5.23 -2.70 4.41
CA ALA A 88 -5.13 -1.99 3.14
C ALA A 88 -4.93 -2.96 1.97
N VAL A 89 -5.59 -2.68 0.85
CA VAL A 89 -5.35 -3.29 -0.46
C VAL A 89 -4.69 -2.24 -1.34
N VAL A 90 -3.48 -2.49 -1.82
CA VAL A 90 -2.71 -1.53 -2.62
C VAL A 90 -2.66 -2.00 -4.08
N GLY A 91 -3.21 -1.19 -4.98
CA GLY A 91 -3.23 -1.48 -6.41
C GLY A 91 -1.93 -1.04 -7.08
N LEU A 92 -0.91 -1.89 -7.06
CA LEU A 92 0.44 -1.54 -7.51
C LEU A 92 0.69 -1.68 -9.03
N GLY A 93 -0.34 -1.89 -9.85
CA GLY A 93 -0.18 -2.16 -11.29
C GLY A 93 0.66 -3.41 -11.58
N LEU A 94 0.84 -3.73 -12.87
CA LEU A 94 1.81 -4.71 -13.35
C LEU A 94 2.94 -4.00 -14.10
#